data_AF-A0A419GE82-F1
#
_entry.id   AF-A0A419GE82-F1
#
_cell.length_a   1.000
_cell.length_b   1.000
_cell.length_c   1.000
_cell.angle_alpha   90.00
_cell.angle_beta   90.00
_cell.angle_gamma   90.00
#
_symmetry.space_group_name_H-M   'P 1'
#
loop_
_entity.id
_entity.type
_entity.pdbx_description
1 polymer ?
#
loop_
_entity_poly.entity_id
_entity_poly.type
_entity_poly.pdbx_seq_one_letter_code
_entity_poly.pdbx_strand_id
1 'polypeptide(L)' 'MVNKISIQVELGLRAIEKKDVIIYLDGEIADFFRDVEYEDIHAIAGELRSKYPEAEVEITCTGEDCCGRAHTWKIDA' A
#
# COMPACT_ATOMS: atom_id res chain seq x y z
N MET A 1 -7.09 19.47 -7.42
CA MET A 1 -6.20 18.32 -7.65
C MET A 1 -6.72 17.21 -6.78
N VAL A 2 -6.81 16.00 -7.30
CA VAL A 2 -7.16 14.82 -6.49
C VAL A 2 -5.87 14.41 -5.78
N ASN A 3 -5.88 14.39 -4.45
CA ASN A 3 -4.73 13.91 -3.69
C ASN A 3 -4.58 12.41 -3.96
N LYS A 4 -3.38 11.96 -4.26
CA LYS A 4 -3.14 10.54 -4.57
C LYS A 4 -2.39 9.89 -3.42
N ILE A 5 -2.96 8.84 -2.86
CA ILE A 5 -2.35 8.02 -1.83
C ILE A 5 -1.91 6.70 -2.46
N SER A 6 -0.61 6.45 -2.46
CA SER A 6 -0.03 5.21 -2.99
C SER A 6 0.52 4.38 -1.85
N ILE A 7 0.03 3.16 -1.70
CA ILE A 7 0.48 2.21 -0.69
C ILE A 7 1.41 1.22 -1.39
N GLN A 8 2.70 1.28 -1.13
CA GLN A 8 3.68 0.34 -1.66
C GLN A 8 3.93 -0.77 -0.65
N VAL A 9 3.77 -2.02 -1.09
CA VAL A 9 3.95 -3.23 -0.29
C VAL A 9 5.10 -4.02 -0.88
N GLU A 10 6.14 -4.27 -0.08
CA GLU A 10 7.26 -5.11 -0.49
C GLU A 10 7.08 -6.53 0.03
N LEU A 11 6.85 -7.48 -0.89
CA LEU A 11 6.69 -8.90 -0.63
C LEU A 11 8.04 -9.61 -0.86
N GLY A 12 8.93 -9.49 0.12
CA GLY A 12 10.26 -10.09 0.07
C GLY A 12 10.24 -11.59 0.37
N LEU A 13 10.66 -12.38 -0.63
CA LEU A 13 11.09 -13.79 -0.63
C LEU A 13 10.29 -14.80 0.22
N ARG A 14 9.78 -15.84 -0.46
CA ARG A 14 9.07 -17.01 0.08
C ARG A 14 9.23 -17.21 1.60
N ALA A 15 8.09 -17.16 2.29
CA ALA A 15 7.88 -17.45 3.72
C ALA A 15 8.12 -16.32 4.73
N ILE A 16 8.16 -15.05 4.31
CA ILE A 16 8.02 -13.92 5.23
C ILE A 16 6.55 -13.50 5.31
N GLU A 17 5.89 -13.81 6.43
CA GLU A 17 4.48 -13.42 6.73
C GLU A 17 4.29 -11.89 6.77
N LYS A 18 5.39 -11.18 7.04
CA LYS A 18 5.46 -9.77 7.43
C LYS A 18 5.91 -8.86 6.29
N LYS A 19 5.18 -7.77 6.07
CA LYS A 19 5.33 -6.90 4.89
C LYS A 19 5.64 -5.48 5.33
N ASP A 20 6.59 -4.85 4.67
CA ASP A 20 6.84 -3.43 4.83
C ASP A 20 5.90 -2.65 3.90
N VAL A 21 5.19 -1.66 4.46
CA VAL A 21 4.18 -0.86 3.79
C VAL A 21 4.58 0.60 3.86
N ILE A 22 4.89 1.19 2.71
CA ILE A 22 5.22 2.61 2.58
C ILE A 22 4.02 3.34 2.01
N ILE A 23 3.61 4.44 2.63
CA ILE A 23 2.50 5.27 2.15
C ILE A 23 3.08 6.56 1.59
N TYR A 24 2.69 6.86 0.36
CA TYR A 24 3.00 8.10 -0.32
C TYR A 24 1.76 8.96 -0.44
N LEU A 25 1.86 10.25 -0.12
CA LEU A 25 0.85 11.26 -0.41
C LEU A 25 1.44 12.24 -1.42
N ASP A 26 0.82 12.35 -2.60
CA ASP A 26 1.26 13.22 -3.68
C ASP A 26 2.74 13.01 -4.09
N GLY A 27 3.21 11.77 -3.97
CA GLY A 27 4.57 11.35 -4.32
C GLY A 27 5.60 11.50 -3.21
N GLU A 28 5.24 12.05 -2.05
CA GLU A 28 6.11 12.14 -0.88
C GLU A 28 5.77 11.06 0.15
N ILE A 29 6.77 10.51 0.85
CA ILE A 29 6.54 9.53 1.91
C ILE A 29 5.80 10.22 3.06
N ALA A 30 4.57 9.77 3.31
CA ALA A 30 3.73 10.26 4.38
C ALA A 30 3.82 9.38 5.63
N ASP A 31 3.95 8.06 5.46
CA ASP A 31 3.99 7.11 6.57
C ASP A 31 4.68 5.79 6.18
N PHE A 32 5.06 4.99 7.17
CA PHE A 32 5.73 3.71 7.00
C PHE A 32 5.38 2.73 8.11
N PHE A 33 4.81 1.59 7.73
CA PHE A 33 4.50 0.47 8.62
C PHE A 33 5.43 -0.70 8.31
N ARG A 34 5.97 -1.32 9.36
CA ARG A 34 6.80 -2.53 9.24
C ARG A 34 6.03 -3.73 9.76
N ASP A 35 6.40 -4.91 9.27
CA ASP A 35 5.89 -6.18 9.75
C ASP A 35 4.35 -6.34 9.68
N VAL A 36 3.74 -5.81 8.61
CA VAL A 36 2.29 -5.78 8.41
C VAL A 36 1.79 -7.08 7.77
N GLU A 37 0.68 -7.63 8.24
CA GLU A 37 0.02 -8.77 7.60
C GLU A 37 -0.72 -8.32 6.33
N TYR A 38 -0.97 -9.24 5.38
CA TYR A 38 -1.68 -8.85 4.15
C TYR A 38 -3.10 -8.32 4.45
N GLU A 39 -3.75 -8.94 5.43
CA GLU A 39 -5.11 -8.62 5.86
C GLU A 39 -5.22 -7.20 6.44
N ASP A 40 -4.15 -6.69 7.06
CA ASP A 40 -4.08 -5.35 7.64
C ASP A 40 -3.99 -4.25 6.59
N ILE A 41 -3.55 -4.55 5.36
CA ILE A 41 -3.44 -3.56 4.27
C ILE A 41 -4.81 -2.95 3.98
N HIS A 42 -5.89 -3.75 4.05
CA HIS A 42 -7.25 -3.26 3.86
C HIS A 42 -7.70 -2.32 5.00
N ALA A 43 -7.30 -2.60 6.23
CA ALA A 43 -7.57 -1.73 7.37
C ALA A 43 -6.82 -0.39 7.24
N ILE A 44 -5.52 -0.44 6.89
CA ILE A 44 -4.70 0.75 6.64
C ILE A 44 -5.31 1.61 5.53
N ALA A 45 -5.73 0.99 4.41
CA ALA A 45 -6.41 1.70 3.34
C ALA A 45 -7.73 2.35 3.81
N GLY A 46 -8.50 1.66 4.65
CA GLY A 46 -9.72 2.20 5.26
C GLY A 46 -9.46 3.42 6.15
N GLU A 47 -8.41 3.37 6.99
CA GLU A 47 -8.02 4.52 7.81
C GLU A 47 -7.59 5.72 6.96
N LEU A 48 -6.83 5.48 5.89
CA LEU A 48 -6.37 6.53 4.97
C LEU A 48 -7.56 7.19 4.27
N ARG A 49 -8.57 6.41 3.86
CA ARG A 49 -9.82 6.95 3.30
C ARG A 49 -10.59 7.81 4.31
N SER A 50 -10.65 7.39 5.57
CA SER A 50 -11.31 8.20 6.60
C SER A 50 -10.61 9.53 6.84
N LYS A 51 -9.28 9.59 6.69
CA LYS A 51 -8.48 10.81 6.83
C LYS A 51 -8.51 11.68 5.57
N TYR A 52 -8.57 11.06 4.40
CA TYR A 52 -8.52 11.70 3.09
C TYR A 52 -9.65 11.18 2.18
N PRO A 53 -10.90 11.59 2.41
CA PRO A 53 -12.07 11.00 1.72
C PRO A 53 -12.10 11.29 0.21
N GLU A 54 -11.45 12.35 -0.24
CA GLU A 54 -11.36 12.75 -1.65
C GLU A 54 -10.12 12.17 -2.36
N ALA A 55 -9.29 11.38 -1.66
CA ALA A 55 -8.04 10.88 -2.22
C ALA A 55 -8.22 9.56 -2.98
N GLU A 56 -7.58 9.44 -4.14
CA GLU A 56 -7.46 8.16 -4.83
C GLU A 56 -6.42 7.29 -4.12
N VAL A 57 -6.84 6.09 -3.67
CA VAL A 57 -5.95 5.11 -3.03
C VAL A 57 -5.58 4.01 -4.02
N GLU A 58 -4.28 3.83 -4.24
CA GLU A 58 -3.74 2.71 -5.01
C GLU A 58 -2.81 1.86 -4.15
N ILE A 59 -2.83 0.54 -4.37
CA ILE A 59 -1.84 -0.37 -3.80
C ILE A 59 -0.90 -0.83 -4.91
N THR A 60 0.40 -0.75 -4.65
CA THR A 60 1.44 -1.34 -5.48
C THR A 60 2.16 -2.42 -4.69
N CYS A 61 2.09 -3.68 -5.15
CA CYS A 61 2.96 -4.72 -4.62
C CYS A 61 4.20 -4.88 -5.49
N THR A 62 5.33 -5.21 -4.87
CA THR A 62 6.57 -5.58 -5.55
C THR A 62 7.19 -6.77 -4.82
N GLY A 63 7.95 -7.63 -5.52
CA GLY A 63 8.66 -8.75 -4.90
C GLY A 63 8.42 -10.10 -5.58
N GLU A 64 9.00 -11.17 -5.05
CA GLU A 64 8.97 -12.50 -5.68
C GLU A 64 7.56 -13.08 -5.81
N ASP A 65 6.70 -12.85 -4.80
CA ASP A 65 5.30 -13.28 -4.83
C ASP A 65 4.49 -12.51 -5.89
N CYS A 66 4.94 -11.30 -6.26
CA CYS A 66 4.44 -10.53 -7.39
C CYS A 66 5.21 -10.85 -8.69
N CYS A 67 5.81 -12.05 -8.79
CA CYS A 67 6.62 -12.51 -9.91
C CYS A 67 7.78 -11.58 -10.29
N GLY A 68 8.33 -10.85 -9.30
CA GLY A 68 9.35 -9.83 -9.50
C GLY A 68 8.85 -8.59 -10.24
N ARG A 69 7.53 -8.39 -10.34
CA ARG A 69 6.89 -7.27 -11.04
C ARG A 69 6.14 -6.38 -10.06
N ALA A 70 6.03 -5.10 -10.43
CA ALA A 70 5.09 -4.21 -9.79
C ALA A 70 3.68 -4.51 -10.28
N HIS A 71 2.75 -4.78 -9.38
CA HIS A 71 1.33 -4.84 -9.69
C HIS A 71 0.61 -3.72 -8.98
N THR A 72 -0.20 -2.97 -9.73
CA THR A 72 -0.96 -1.84 -9.22
C THR A 72 -2.44 -2.16 -9.30
N TRP A 73 -3.13 -1.95 -8.18
CA TRP A 73 -4.59 -2.05 -8.12
C TRP A 73 -5.14 -0.78 -7.48
N LYS A 74 -6.16 -0.21 -8.13
CA LYS A 74 -7.00 0.79 -7.48
C LYS A 74 -7.93 0.07 -6.53
N ILE A 75 -8.08 0.59 -5.33
CA ILE A 75 -9.15 0.14 -4.44
C ILE A 75 -10.33 1.08 -4.69
N ASP A 76 -11.41 0.56 -5.28
CA ASP A 76 -12.64 1.33 -5.47
C ASP A 76 -13.25 1.71 -4.10
N ALA A 77 -13.82 2.92 -4.04
CA ALA A 77 -14.39 3.51 -2.83
C ALA A 77 -15.46 2.62 -2.18
#